data_AF-A0A352CUA4-F1
#
_entry.id   AF-A0A352CUA4-F1
#
_cell.length_a   1.000
_cell.length_b   1.000
_cell.length_c   1.000
_cell.angle_alpha   90.00
_cell.angle_beta   90.00
_cell.angle_gamma   90.00
#
_symmetry.space_group_name_H-M   'P 1'
#
loop_
_entity.id
_entity.type
_entity.pdbx_description
1 polymer ?
#
loop_
_entity_poly.entity_id
_entity_poly.type
_entity_poly.pdbx_seq_one_letter_code
_entity_poly.pdbx_strand_id
1 'polypeptide(L)'
;PWELGLTEAHQSLLENGLRNRVILETDGKLMSGRDVVIACLLGAEEFGFATAPLVSMGCMMMRVCNKDTCPAGIATQNVELRKRFRGKPEYVMNFMMFIAQEMREIMAKLGFRTIDEMVGRCDCLKMKEKQITNRAEKVDLSEILKPELAKRPDRHFDPKAQYDFHLEQTEDMAVLLPKFSEAMLKGVHHEETIQVSSTNRTLGTIFGSEITARFGDGLEEDTFVVNCQGGGGQSFGAFAPKGLTLRLSGDANDYLGKGLSGGKIVVVPPANSRFKASENIIIGNVALYGATGGKAYICGIAGERFCVRNSGATAVVEGCGDHGLEYMTGGRAVVLGKTGKNFAAGMSGGFAYVLDLEHTLYKKLNEEMVSMREVTEKFDIAELHDILTDYVKETNSELGVRILKDFEDYLPHFKKIVPNDYQRVLSEISKFEEQGVSHDSAELEAFYELAK
;
A
#
# COMPACT_ATOMS: atom_id res chain seq x y z
N PRO A 1 -11.17 -1.40 -25.29
CA PRO A 1 -10.92 -2.80 -25.70
C PRO A 1 -9.45 -3.12 -25.44
N TRP A 2 -9.14 -4.31 -24.94
CA TRP A 2 -7.75 -4.67 -24.65
C TRP A 2 -6.92 -4.75 -25.93
N GLU A 3 -7.54 -5.05 -27.07
CA GLU A 3 -6.89 -5.13 -28.39
C GLU A 3 -6.18 -3.83 -28.77
N LEU A 4 -6.77 -2.67 -28.43
CA LEU A 4 -6.16 -1.37 -28.73
C LEU A 4 -4.98 -1.08 -27.78
N GLY A 5 -5.21 -1.18 -26.47
CA GLY A 5 -4.19 -0.85 -25.48
C GLY A 5 -3.00 -1.80 -25.50
N LEU A 6 -3.25 -3.10 -25.68
CA LEU A 6 -2.20 -4.11 -25.80
C LEU A 6 -1.32 -3.84 -27.01
N THR A 7 -1.94 -3.60 -28.17
CA THR A 7 -1.19 -3.34 -29.39
C THR A 7 -0.44 -2.01 -29.32
N GLU A 8 -1.05 -0.94 -28.80
CA GLU A 8 -0.37 0.34 -28.59
C GLU A 8 0.87 0.20 -27.68
N ALA A 9 0.74 -0.52 -26.56
CA ALA A 9 1.87 -0.80 -25.68
C ALA A 9 2.96 -1.63 -26.39
N HIS A 10 2.57 -2.70 -27.09
CA HIS A 10 3.50 -3.56 -27.83
C HIS A 10 4.28 -2.78 -28.91
N GLN A 11 3.56 -1.99 -29.72
CA GLN A 11 4.14 -1.19 -30.80
C GLN A 11 5.06 -0.10 -30.25
N SER A 12 4.61 0.66 -29.25
CA SER A 12 5.40 1.74 -28.65
C SER A 12 6.69 1.21 -28.02
N LEU A 13 6.63 0.07 -27.31
CA LEU A 13 7.82 -0.54 -26.72
C LEU A 13 8.79 -1.08 -27.78
N LEU A 14 8.29 -1.62 -28.89
CA LEU A 14 9.11 -2.06 -30.02
C LEU A 14 9.83 -0.88 -30.67
N GLU A 15 9.10 0.21 -30.95
CA GLU A 15 9.64 1.43 -31.56
C GLU A 15 10.76 2.05 -30.71
N ASN A 16 10.66 1.94 -29.39
CA ASN A 16 11.67 2.44 -28.45
C ASN A 16 12.77 1.42 -28.08
N GLY A 17 12.73 0.20 -28.62
CA GLY A 17 13.71 -0.86 -28.30
C GLY A 17 13.66 -1.33 -26.84
N LEU A 18 12.48 -1.24 -26.21
CA LEU A 18 12.25 -1.61 -24.82
C LEU A 18 11.38 -2.87 -24.68
N ARG A 19 10.78 -3.37 -25.76
CA ARG A 19 9.81 -4.47 -25.73
C ARG A 19 10.34 -5.74 -25.11
N ASN A 20 11.61 -6.07 -25.35
CA ASN A 20 12.22 -7.28 -24.82
C ASN A 20 12.57 -7.20 -23.31
N ARG A 21 12.40 -6.05 -22.67
CA ARG A 21 12.71 -5.85 -21.25
C ARG A 21 11.53 -6.09 -20.31
N VAL A 22 10.33 -6.22 -20.87
CA VAL A 22 9.07 -6.32 -20.11
C VAL A 22 8.21 -7.44 -20.67
N ILE A 23 7.44 -8.08 -19.80
CA ILE A 23 6.37 -9.01 -20.15
C ILE A 23 5.08 -8.18 -20.27
N LEU A 24 4.32 -8.40 -21.35
CA LEU A 24 2.99 -7.80 -21.49
C LEU A 24 1.91 -8.79 -21.07
N GLU A 25 1.19 -8.46 -20.00
CA GLU A 25 0.00 -9.18 -19.56
C GLU A 25 -1.27 -8.49 -20.11
N THR A 26 -2.28 -9.26 -20.50
CA THR A 26 -3.61 -8.74 -20.79
C THR A 26 -4.70 -9.56 -20.13
N ASP A 27 -5.77 -8.88 -19.69
CA ASP A 27 -7.02 -9.49 -19.25
C ASP A 27 -8.21 -8.90 -20.02
N GLY A 28 -9.44 -9.21 -19.58
CA GLY A 28 -10.65 -8.58 -20.13
C GLY A 28 -11.53 -9.53 -20.93
N LYS A 29 -12.20 -10.45 -20.24
CA LYS A 29 -13.11 -11.45 -20.81
C LYS A 29 -12.47 -12.36 -21.87
N LEU A 30 -11.26 -12.85 -21.58
CA LEU A 30 -10.72 -13.99 -22.29
C LEU A 30 -11.54 -15.23 -21.91
N MET A 31 -12.32 -15.76 -22.85
CA MET A 31 -13.28 -16.85 -22.60
C MET A 31 -12.91 -18.15 -23.32
N SER A 32 -12.03 -18.07 -24.32
CA SER A 32 -11.62 -19.20 -25.16
C SER A 32 -10.12 -19.19 -25.43
N GLY A 33 -9.56 -20.34 -25.81
CA GLY A 33 -8.18 -20.42 -26.29
C GLY A 33 -7.94 -19.57 -27.54
N ARG A 34 -8.98 -19.35 -28.35
CA ARG A 34 -8.92 -18.40 -29.47
C ARG A 34 -8.66 -16.96 -29.02
N ASP A 35 -9.35 -16.50 -27.97
CA ASP A 35 -9.15 -15.14 -27.46
C ASP A 35 -7.71 -14.96 -26.97
N VAL A 36 -7.18 -15.97 -26.28
CA VAL A 36 -5.80 -16.00 -25.80
C VAL A 36 -4.80 -15.99 -26.94
N VAL A 37 -5.02 -16.79 -28.00
CA VAL A 37 -4.16 -16.77 -29.19
C VAL A 37 -4.18 -15.40 -29.86
N ILE A 38 -5.34 -14.74 -29.97
CA ILE A 38 -5.40 -13.39 -30.56
C ILE A 38 -4.63 -12.39 -29.69
N ALA A 39 -4.80 -12.42 -28.38
CA ALA A 39 -4.01 -11.61 -27.46
C ALA A 39 -2.51 -11.84 -27.65
N CYS A 40 -2.07 -13.09 -27.78
CA CYS A 40 -0.68 -13.42 -28.01
C CYS A 40 -0.14 -12.86 -29.34
N LEU A 41 -0.88 -13.07 -30.43
CA LEU A 41 -0.53 -12.54 -31.76
C LEU A 41 -0.47 -11.01 -31.79
N LEU A 42 -1.25 -10.34 -30.92
CA LEU A 42 -1.21 -8.89 -30.73
C LEU A 42 -0.11 -8.40 -29.77
N GLY A 43 0.59 -9.31 -29.10
CA GLY A 43 1.80 -9.00 -28.35
C GLY A 43 1.82 -9.37 -26.88
N ALA A 44 0.76 -9.99 -26.34
CA ALA A 44 0.73 -10.46 -24.95
C ALA A 44 1.51 -11.76 -24.76
N GLU A 45 2.02 -11.94 -23.55
CA GLU A 45 2.78 -13.11 -23.09
C GLU A 45 2.09 -13.77 -21.89
N GLU A 46 1.41 -12.97 -21.07
CA GLU A 46 0.61 -13.44 -19.93
C GLU A 46 -0.86 -13.06 -20.11
N PHE A 47 -1.75 -13.89 -19.54
CA PHE A 47 -3.19 -13.82 -19.78
C PHE A 47 -3.96 -13.90 -18.47
N GLY A 48 -4.59 -12.80 -18.07
CA GLY A 48 -5.39 -12.70 -16.86
C GLY A 48 -6.81 -13.23 -17.05
N PHE A 49 -7.26 -14.08 -16.13
CA PHE A 49 -8.62 -14.62 -16.11
C PHE A 49 -9.32 -14.31 -14.78
N ALA A 50 -10.42 -13.57 -14.84
CA ALA A 50 -11.25 -13.28 -13.67
C ALA A 50 -12.65 -13.92 -13.78
N THR A 51 -13.47 -13.46 -14.73
CA THR A 51 -14.89 -13.89 -14.81
C THR A 51 -15.07 -15.36 -15.20
N ALA A 52 -14.29 -15.89 -16.15
CA ALA A 52 -14.49 -17.26 -16.62
C ALA A 52 -14.20 -18.32 -15.51
N PRO A 53 -13.12 -18.21 -14.71
CA PRO A 53 -12.94 -19.03 -13.51
C PRO A 53 -14.08 -18.90 -12.48
N LEU A 54 -14.62 -17.69 -12.27
CA LEU A 54 -15.80 -17.53 -11.39
C LEU A 54 -17.02 -18.29 -11.93
N VAL A 55 -17.23 -18.29 -13.25
CA VAL A 55 -18.31 -19.04 -13.90
C VAL A 55 -18.09 -20.56 -13.77
N SER A 56 -16.86 -21.06 -13.95
CA SER A 56 -16.56 -22.49 -13.74
C SER A 56 -16.79 -22.92 -12.28
N MET A 57 -16.68 -21.98 -11.33
CA MET A 57 -17.00 -22.21 -9.92
C MET A 57 -18.49 -22.04 -9.57
N GLY A 58 -19.35 -21.71 -10.54
CA GLY A 58 -20.81 -21.62 -10.36
C GLY A 58 -21.40 -20.21 -10.39
N CYS A 59 -20.64 -19.18 -10.80
CA CYS A 59 -21.20 -17.85 -10.99
C CYS A 59 -22.27 -17.87 -12.08
N MET A 60 -23.49 -17.46 -11.72
CA MET A 60 -24.63 -17.39 -12.62
C MET A 60 -24.79 -16.00 -13.28
N MET A 61 -23.77 -15.14 -13.17
CA MET A 61 -23.76 -13.78 -13.76
C MET A 61 -24.96 -12.90 -13.38
N MET A 62 -25.46 -13.05 -12.15
CA MET A 62 -26.62 -12.30 -11.60
C MET A 62 -26.35 -10.81 -11.38
N ARG A 63 -25.08 -10.38 -11.33
CA ARG A 63 -24.67 -8.97 -11.13
C ARG A 63 -25.21 -8.32 -9.85
N VAL A 64 -25.21 -9.08 -8.77
CA VAL A 64 -25.57 -8.62 -7.40
C VAL A 64 -24.39 -8.69 -6.44
N CYS A 65 -23.16 -8.74 -6.97
CA CYS A 65 -21.94 -8.91 -6.18
C CYS A 65 -21.76 -7.81 -5.12
N ASN A 66 -22.18 -6.58 -5.45
CA ASN A 66 -22.09 -5.41 -4.58
C ASN A 66 -23.17 -5.36 -3.48
N LYS A 67 -24.11 -6.31 -3.45
CA LYS A 67 -25.23 -6.31 -2.50
C LYS A 67 -25.04 -7.29 -1.34
N ASP A 68 -23.93 -8.02 -1.31
CA ASP A 68 -23.70 -9.12 -0.37
C ASP A 68 -24.78 -10.23 -0.43
N THR A 69 -25.46 -10.37 -1.57
CA THR A 69 -26.56 -11.35 -1.75
C THR A 69 -26.25 -12.39 -2.83
N CYS A 70 -24.99 -12.81 -2.98
CA CYS A 70 -24.61 -13.77 -4.01
C CYS A 70 -25.26 -15.15 -3.73
N PRO A 71 -26.16 -15.64 -4.60
CA PRO A 71 -26.87 -16.89 -4.34
C PRO A 71 -25.98 -18.13 -4.44
N ALA A 72 -24.85 -18.02 -5.15
CA ALA A 72 -23.86 -19.08 -5.32
C ALA A 72 -22.78 -19.09 -4.23
N GLY A 73 -22.84 -18.18 -3.25
CA GLY A 73 -21.84 -18.09 -2.19
C GLY A 73 -20.45 -17.63 -2.65
N ILE A 74 -20.34 -16.98 -3.81
CA ILE A 74 -19.05 -16.54 -4.40
C ILE A 74 -18.65 -15.14 -3.90
N ALA A 75 -19.46 -14.12 -4.20
CA ALA A 75 -19.17 -12.73 -3.84
C ALA A 75 -20.11 -12.27 -2.72
N THR A 76 -19.92 -12.83 -1.53
CA THR A 76 -20.70 -12.53 -0.32
C THR A 76 -19.93 -12.87 0.95
N GLN A 77 -20.02 -12.03 1.98
CA GLN A 77 -19.53 -12.27 3.34
C GLN A 77 -20.60 -12.88 4.25
N ASN A 78 -21.88 -12.84 3.86
CA ASN A 78 -22.97 -13.49 4.59
C ASN A 78 -22.71 -15.00 4.79
N VAL A 79 -22.65 -15.42 6.06
CA VAL A 79 -22.30 -16.79 6.46
C VAL A 79 -23.25 -17.83 5.88
N GLU A 80 -24.56 -17.56 5.84
CA GLU A 80 -25.56 -18.49 5.30
C GLU A 80 -25.48 -18.63 3.79
N LEU A 81 -25.13 -17.56 3.07
CA LEU A 81 -24.95 -17.61 1.63
C LEU A 81 -23.62 -18.28 1.25
N ARG A 82 -22.54 -18.06 2.02
CA ARG A 82 -21.24 -18.73 1.81
C ARG A 82 -21.34 -20.25 1.87
N LYS A 83 -22.21 -20.81 2.73
CA LYS A 83 -22.51 -22.26 2.80
C LYS A 83 -23.02 -22.85 1.47
N ARG A 84 -23.52 -22.01 0.56
CA ARG A 84 -24.00 -22.39 -0.77
C ARG A 84 -22.89 -22.52 -1.81
N PHE A 85 -21.65 -22.12 -1.49
CA PHE A 85 -20.52 -22.30 -2.39
C PHE A 85 -20.28 -23.78 -2.66
N ARG A 86 -20.22 -24.14 -3.95
CA ARG A 86 -19.98 -25.51 -4.44
C ARG A 86 -18.81 -25.58 -5.42
N GLY A 87 -18.11 -24.47 -5.64
CA GLY A 87 -16.94 -24.43 -6.51
C GLY A 87 -15.81 -25.30 -5.96
N LYS A 88 -15.07 -25.95 -6.84
CA LYS A 88 -13.91 -26.75 -6.48
C LYS A 88 -12.69 -26.36 -7.32
N PRO A 89 -11.46 -26.50 -6.79
CA PRO A 89 -10.24 -26.22 -7.56
C PRO A 89 -10.19 -26.96 -8.91
N GLU A 90 -10.68 -28.20 -8.96
CA GLU A 90 -10.66 -29.02 -10.17
C GLU A 90 -11.47 -28.40 -11.31
N TYR A 91 -12.51 -27.61 -11.00
CA TYR A 91 -13.31 -26.94 -12.04
C TYR A 91 -12.50 -25.85 -12.74
N VAL A 92 -11.70 -25.09 -11.98
CA VAL A 92 -10.80 -24.08 -12.53
C VAL A 92 -9.65 -24.75 -13.29
N MET A 93 -9.07 -25.82 -12.74
CA MET A 93 -8.02 -26.59 -13.41
C MET A 93 -8.50 -27.12 -14.77
N ASN A 94 -9.67 -27.75 -14.81
CA ASN A 94 -10.25 -28.27 -16.05
C ASN A 94 -10.51 -27.15 -17.06
N PHE A 95 -11.06 -26.02 -16.62
CA PHE A 95 -11.25 -24.84 -17.47
C PHE A 95 -9.92 -24.38 -18.09
N MET A 96 -8.87 -24.18 -17.28
CA MET A 96 -7.55 -23.77 -17.78
C MET A 96 -6.94 -24.81 -18.72
N MET A 97 -7.13 -26.11 -18.46
CA MET A 97 -6.66 -27.16 -19.34
C MET A 97 -7.38 -27.16 -20.70
N PHE A 98 -8.68 -26.86 -20.73
CA PHE A 98 -9.41 -26.71 -21.99
C PHE A 98 -8.94 -25.49 -22.79
N ILE A 99 -8.73 -24.35 -22.12
CA ILE A 99 -8.15 -23.15 -22.76
C ILE A 99 -6.79 -23.48 -23.37
N ALA A 100 -5.89 -24.09 -22.59
CA ALA A 100 -4.56 -24.47 -23.05
C ALA A 100 -4.60 -25.50 -24.20
N GLN A 101 -5.54 -26.45 -24.15
CA GLN A 101 -5.73 -27.42 -25.25
C GLN A 101 -6.18 -26.72 -26.53
N GLU A 102 -7.18 -25.85 -26.47
CA GLU A 102 -7.65 -25.09 -27.63
C GLU A 102 -6.54 -24.18 -28.19
N MET A 103 -5.75 -23.54 -27.33
CA MET A 103 -4.57 -22.78 -27.75
C MET A 103 -3.59 -23.66 -28.53
N ARG A 104 -3.20 -24.82 -28.00
CA ARG A 104 -2.27 -25.75 -28.68
C ARG A 104 -2.80 -26.18 -30.06
N GLU A 105 -4.09 -26.43 -30.16
CA GLU A 105 -4.73 -26.80 -31.44
C GLU A 105 -4.66 -25.66 -32.46
N ILE A 106 -4.86 -24.41 -32.03
CA ILE A 106 -4.74 -23.23 -32.90
C ILE A 106 -3.28 -22.96 -33.26
N MET A 107 -2.36 -23.03 -32.28
CA MET A 107 -0.92 -22.90 -32.51
C MET A 107 -0.43 -23.91 -33.55
N ALA A 108 -0.83 -25.18 -33.42
CA ALA A 108 -0.47 -26.23 -34.37
C ALA A 108 -1.00 -25.94 -35.79
N LYS A 109 -2.22 -25.39 -35.91
CA LYS A 109 -2.79 -24.97 -37.20
C LYS A 109 -2.04 -23.80 -37.82
N LEU A 110 -1.52 -22.88 -37.01
CA LEU A 110 -0.74 -21.72 -37.44
C LEU A 110 0.76 -22.04 -37.65
N GLY A 111 1.21 -23.21 -37.20
CA GLY A 111 2.59 -23.68 -37.36
C GLY A 111 3.55 -23.25 -36.24
N PHE A 112 3.05 -22.82 -35.09
CA PHE A 112 3.85 -22.44 -33.92
C PHE A 112 4.06 -23.62 -32.97
N ARG A 113 5.29 -23.79 -32.47
CA ARG A 113 5.64 -24.82 -31.49
C ARG A 113 5.71 -24.27 -30.08
N THR A 114 6.06 -22.99 -29.92
CA THR A 114 6.15 -22.31 -28.63
C THR A 114 5.31 -21.02 -28.64
N ILE A 115 5.02 -20.49 -27.45
CA ILE A 115 4.32 -19.21 -27.31
C ILE A 115 5.20 -18.08 -27.84
N ASP A 116 6.50 -18.04 -27.50
CA ASP A 116 7.45 -17.02 -27.94
C ASP A 116 7.53 -16.87 -29.47
N GLU A 117 7.44 -17.99 -30.21
CA GLU A 117 7.36 -17.99 -31.67
C GLU A 117 6.11 -17.26 -32.21
N MET A 118 5.03 -17.24 -31.43
CA MET A 118 3.71 -16.68 -31.76
C MET A 118 3.53 -15.23 -31.28
N VAL A 119 4.18 -14.83 -30.18
CA VAL A 119 4.04 -13.48 -29.59
C VAL A 119 4.30 -12.40 -30.64
N GLY A 120 3.35 -11.48 -30.82
CA GLY A 120 3.48 -10.34 -31.74
C GLY A 120 3.40 -10.70 -33.23
N ARG A 121 3.04 -11.95 -33.58
CA ARG A 121 2.83 -12.39 -34.97
C ARG A 121 1.50 -11.90 -35.54
N CYS A 122 1.28 -10.59 -35.50
CA CYS A 122 0.07 -9.95 -36.01
C CYS A 122 -0.12 -10.15 -37.52
N ASP A 123 0.93 -10.54 -38.26
CA ASP A 123 0.86 -10.98 -39.66
C ASP A 123 0.01 -12.25 -39.87
N CYS A 124 -0.28 -13.01 -38.81
CA CYS A 124 -1.20 -14.15 -38.84
C CYS A 124 -2.69 -13.74 -38.65
N LEU A 125 -2.97 -12.46 -38.44
CA LEU A 125 -4.32 -11.91 -38.30
C LEU A 125 -4.73 -11.15 -39.55
N LYS A 126 -5.99 -11.29 -39.94
CA LYS A 126 -6.61 -10.44 -40.96
C LYS A 126 -8.06 -10.12 -40.61
N MET A 127 -8.52 -8.95 -41.04
CA MET A 127 -9.94 -8.63 -41.01
C MET A 127 -10.71 -9.61 -41.91
N LYS A 128 -11.90 -10.05 -41.46
CA LYS A 128 -12.77 -10.88 -42.31
C LYS A 128 -13.19 -10.11 -43.55
N GLU A 129 -13.27 -10.79 -44.70
CA GLU A 129 -13.66 -10.17 -45.96
C GLU A 129 -15.13 -9.74 -45.96
N LYS A 130 -16.01 -10.57 -45.38
CA LYS A 130 -17.45 -10.28 -45.26
C LYS A 130 -17.79 -9.82 -43.85
N GLN A 131 -18.24 -8.58 -43.74
CA GLN A 131 -18.70 -7.99 -42.48
C GLN A 131 -20.17 -8.32 -42.21
N ILE A 132 -20.53 -8.37 -40.92
CA ILE A 132 -21.89 -8.71 -40.48
C ILE A 132 -22.86 -7.54 -40.71
N THR A 133 -22.36 -6.30 -40.66
CA THR A 133 -23.16 -5.09 -40.82
C THR A 133 -22.39 -3.99 -41.55
N ASN A 134 -23.09 -3.07 -42.22
CA ASN A 134 -22.51 -1.88 -42.85
C ASN A 134 -21.78 -0.96 -41.85
N ARG A 135 -22.07 -1.06 -40.54
CA ARG A 135 -21.33 -0.32 -39.50
C ARG A 135 -19.96 -0.96 -39.24
N ALA A 136 -19.87 -2.29 -39.27
CA ALA A 136 -18.61 -3.01 -39.07
C ALA A 136 -17.64 -2.79 -40.24
N GLU A 137 -18.14 -2.53 -41.45
CA GLU A 137 -17.32 -2.13 -42.61
C GLU A 137 -16.57 -0.81 -42.43
N LYS A 138 -16.99 0.03 -41.47
CA LYS A 138 -16.33 1.32 -41.18
C LYS A 138 -15.16 1.18 -40.21
N VAL A 139 -14.93 0.00 -39.64
CA VAL A 139 -13.83 -0.23 -38.71
C VAL A 139 -12.56 -0.42 -39.52
N ASP A 140 -11.55 0.38 -39.23
CA ASP A 140 -10.20 0.19 -39.75
C ASP A 140 -9.32 -0.43 -38.66
N LEU A 141 -8.64 -1.53 -39.01
CA LEU A 141 -7.71 -2.25 -38.13
C LEU A 141 -6.25 -2.06 -38.57
N SER A 142 -5.96 -1.19 -39.54
CA SER A 142 -4.63 -0.93 -40.08
C SER A 142 -3.61 -0.56 -38.99
N GLU A 143 -4.01 0.25 -38.01
CA GLU A 143 -3.14 0.63 -36.89
C GLU A 143 -2.89 -0.50 -35.89
N ILE A 144 -3.75 -1.51 -35.84
CA ILE A 144 -3.59 -2.68 -34.96
C ILE A 144 -2.75 -3.75 -35.67
N LEU A 145 -3.06 -4.00 -36.95
CA LEU A 145 -2.47 -5.06 -37.74
C LEU A 145 -1.35 -4.48 -38.61
N LYS A 146 -0.15 -4.38 -38.03
CA LYS A 146 1.10 -3.90 -38.65
C LYS A 146 2.08 -5.05 -38.91
N PRO A 147 1.96 -5.82 -40.02
CA PRO A 147 2.73 -7.04 -40.27
C PRO A 147 4.25 -6.84 -40.31
N GLU A 148 4.71 -5.62 -40.58
CA GLU A 148 6.11 -5.24 -40.55
C GLU A 148 6.75 -5.41 -39.17
N LEU A 149 5.97 -5.23 -38.10
CA LEU A 149 6.45 -5.37 -36.72
C LEU A 149 6.61 -6.84 -36.31
N ALA A 150 5.83 -7.75 -36.92
CA ALA A 150 5.88 -9.18 -36.59
C ALA A 150 7.23 -9.85 -36.93
N LYS A 151 8.03 -9.24 -37.81
CA LYS A 151 9.35 -9.74 -38.20
C LYS A 151 10.47 -9.32 -37.26
N ARG A 152 10.19 -8.45 -36.30
CA ARG A 152 11.20 -7.99 -35.35
C ARG A 152 11.62 -9.10 -34.39
N PRO A 153 12.93 -9.27 -34.14
CA PRO A 153 13.42 -10.30 -33.23
C PRO A 153 13.17 -9.96 -31.75
N ASP A 154 12.99 -8.68 -31.40
CA ASP A 154 12.81 -8.16 -30.04
C ASP A 154 11.35 -8.01 -29.62
N ARG A 155 10.45 -8.79 -30.21
CA ARG A 155 8.98 -8.68 -30.05
C ARG A 155 8.42 -9.29 -28.76
N HIS A 156 9.20 -10.07 -28.04
CA HIS A 156 8.82 -10.71 -26.78
C HIS A 156 9.92 -10.51 -25.74
N PHE A 157 9.61 -10.78 -24.48
CA PHE A 157 10.56 -10.67 -23.37
C PHE A 157 11.77 -11.57 -23.60
N ASP A 158 12.96 -11.02 -23.35
CA ASP A 158 14.21 -11.76 -23.31
C ASP A 158 14.81 -11.63 -21.91
N PRO A 159 14.94 -12.72 -21.14
CA PRO A 159 15.58 -12.70 -19.83
C PRO A 159 16.96 -12.04 -19.82
N LYS A 160 17.71 -12.07 -20.93
CA LYS A 160 19.02 -11.42 -21.05
C LYS A 160 18.96 -9.90 -21.18
N ALA A 161 17.79 -9.36 -21.56
CA ALA A 161 17.55 -7.94 -21.71
C ALA A 161 16.88 -7.30 -20.48
N GLN A 162 16.64 -8.09 -19.43
CA GLN A 162 16.08 -7.58 -18.18
C GLN A 162 16.92 -6.43 -17.64
N TYR A 163 16.24 -5.37 -17.20
CA TYR A 163 16.92 -4.19 -16.67
C TYR A 163 17.54 -4.50 -15.30
N ASP A 164 18.82 -4.19 -15.15
CA ASP A 164 19.53 -4.27 -13.87
C ASP A 164 19.30 -2.99 -13.06
N PHE A 165 18.69 -3.14 -11.88
CA PHE A 165 18.40 -2.03 -10.97
C PHE A 165 19.58 -1.66 -10.08
N HIS A 166 20.69 -2.40 -10.16
CA HIS A 166 21.90 -2.19 -9.35
C HIS A 166 21.60 -2.18 -7.84
N LEU A 167 20.74 -3.10 -7.39
CA LEU A 167 20.30 -3.17 -5.99
C LEU A 167 21.47 -3.43 -5.04
N GLU A 168 22.51 -4.11 -5.52
CA GLU A 168 23.75 -4.38 -4.80
C GLU A 168 24.52 -3.11 -4.40
N GLN A 169 24.23 -1.97 -5.04
CA GLN A 169 24.85 -0.68 -4.74
C GLN A 169 24.03 0.16 -3.75
N THR A 170 22.85 -0.31 -3.34
CA THR A 170 22.02 0.38 -2.34
C THR A 170 22.64 0.26 -0.95
N GLU A 171 22.37 1.23 -0.06
CA GLU A 171 22.89 1.22 1.32
C GLU A 171 22.47 -0.04 2.09
N ASP A 172 21.25 -0.54 1.86
CA ASP A 172 20.78 -1.77 2.45
C ASP A 172 21.70 -2.97 2.12
N MET A 173 22.02 -3.17 0.83
CA MET A 173 22.84 -4.31 0.41
C MET A 173 24.34 -4.11 0.58
N ALA A 174 24.84 -2.92 0.27
CA ALA A 174 26.27 -2.61 0.29
C ALA A 174 26.80 -2.34 1.71
N VAL A 175 25.94 -1.84 2.62
CA VAL A 175 26.37 -1.35 3.94
C VAL A 175 25.64 -2.05 5.08
N LEU A 176 24.30 -2.05 5.11
CA LEU A 176 23.55 -2.59 6.25
C LEU A 176 23.72 -4.11 6.37
N LEU A 177 23.46 -4.87 5.30
CA LEU A 177 23.55 -6.34 5.37
C LEU A 177 24.94 -6.84 5.81
N PRO A 178 26.07 -6.31 5.30
CA PRO A 178 27.40 -6.69 5.77
C PRO A 178 27.65 -6.30 7.24
N LYS A 179 27.28 -5.08 7.65
CA LYS A 179 27.52 -4.62 9.03
C LYS A 179 26.72 -5.41 10.06
N PHE A 180 25.47 -5.74 9.74
CA PHE A 180 24.57 -6.46 10.64
C PHE A 180 24.67 -7.98 10.52
N SER A 181 25.56 -8.54 9.68
CA SER A 181 25.53 -9.97 9.34
C SER A 181 25.68 -10.89 10.56
N GLU A 182 26.57 -10.57 11.49
CA GLU A 182 26.76 -11.39 12.69
C GLU A 182 25.58 -11.31 13.66
N ALA A 183 25.01 -10.11 13.83
CA ALA A 183 23.86 -9.87 14.68
C ALA A 183 22.60 -10.55 14.11
N MET A 184 22.42 -10.48 12.79
CA MET A 184 21.35 -11.14 12.05
C MET A 184 21.41 -12.66 12.11
N LEU A 185 22.59 -13.28 12.33
CA LEU A 185 22.67 -14.73 12.54
C LEU A 185 22.17 -15.15 13.93
N LYS A 186 22.29 -14.26 14.92
CA LYS A 186 21.99 -14.56 16.32
C LYS A 186 20.66 -13.96 16.80
N GLY A 187 20.08 -13.01 16.06
CA GLY A 187 18.90 -12.25 16.47
C GLY A 187 19.15 -11.40 17.71
N VAL A 188 20.35 -10.81 17.83
CA VAL A 188 20.76 -10.02 19.00
C VAL A 188 20.86 -8.55 18.68
N HIS A 189 20.73 -7.73 19.72
CA HIS A 189 20.85 -6.29 19.62
C HIS A 189 22.16 -5.87 18.92
N HIS A 190 22.04 -5.01 17.91
CA HIS A 190 23.18 -4.36 17.26
C HIS A 190 22.80 -2.97 16.75
N GLU A 191 23.76 -2.04 16.83
CA GLU A 191 23.58 -0.64 16.50
C GLU A 191 24.72 -0.17 15.59
N GLU A 192 24.37 0.52 14.51
CA GLU A 192 25.32 1.02 13.51
C GLU A 192 25.01 2.45 13.12
N THR A 193 26.07 3.21 12.81
CA THR A 193 25.94 4.57 12.28
C THR A 193 26.37 4.63 10.83
N ILE A 194 25.58 5.31 9.99
CA ILE A 194 25.83 5.50 8.56
C ILE A 194 25.52 6.94 8.12
N GLN A 195 26.19 7.38 7.06
CA GLN A 195 25.86 8.63 6.37
C GLN A 195 24.83 8.34 5.28
N VAL A 196 23.83 9.21 5.15
CA VAL A 196 22.77 9.08 4.15
C VAL A 196 22.57 10.41 3.43
N SER A 197 22.08 10.33 2.21
CA SER A 197 21.76 11.47 1.37
C SER A 197 20.44 11.23 0.64
N SER A 198 19.86 12.29 0.09
CA SER A 198 18.56 12.23 -0.58
C SER A 198 18.52 11.27 -1.78
N THR A 199 19.67 10.83 -2.29
CA THR A 199 19.77 9.81 -3.34
C THR A 199 19.61 8.38 -2.82
N ASN A 200 19.83 8.15 -1.52
CA ASN A 200 19.61 6.85 -0.87
C ASN A 200 18.10 6.66 -0.61
N ARG A 201 17.40 6.17 -1.64
CA ARG A 201 15.95 5.89 -1.61
C ARG A 201 15.67 4.54 -0.93
N THR A 202 14.47 4.40 -0.36
CA THR A 202 13.97 3.13 0.24
C THR A 202 14.91 2.51 1.27
N LEU A 203 15.68 3.34 1.99
CA LEU A 203 16.64 2.85 2.97
C LEU A 203 15.91 2.08 4.08
N GLY A 204 16.43 0.89 4.38
CA GLY A 204 15.89 -0.02 5.39
C GLY A 204 14.84 -1.00 4.86
N THR A 205 14.41 -0.89 3.60
CA THR A 205 13.40 -1.79 3.02
C THR A 205 13.94 -3.17 2.70
N ILE A 206 15.10 -3.29 2.05
CA ILE A 206 15.70 -4.60 1.75
C ILE A 206 16.20 -5.24 3.05
N PHE A 207 16.81 -4.45 3.93
CA PHE A 207 17.24 -4.90 5.24
C PHE A 207 16.05 -5.38 6.08
N GLY A 208 14.94 -4.64 6.08
CA GLY A 208 13.68 -5.05 6.68
C GLY A 208 13.13 -6.35 6.11
N SER A 209 13.18 -6.54 4.79
CA SER A 209 12.77 -7.79 4.13
C SER A 209 13.58 -8.98 4.63
N GLU A 210 14.90 -8.84 4.79
CA GLU A 210 15.77 -9.90 5.33
C GLU A 210 15.47 -10.20 6.80
N ILE A 211 15.11 -9.19 7.60
CA ILE A 211 14.64 -9.36 8.98
C ILE A 211 13.35 -10.18 8.99
N THR A 212 12.33 -9.77 8.23
CA THR A 212 11.05 -10.47 8.17
C THR A 212 11.21 -11.91 7.65
N ALA A 213 12.02 -12.13 6.62
CA ALA A 213 12.26 -13.46 6.06
C ALA A 213 12.88 -14.44 7.08
N ARG A 214 13.68 -13.94 8.03
CA ARG A 214 14.36 -14.76 9.03
C ARG A 214 13.58 -14.90 10.32
N PHE A 215 12.93 -13.83 10.77
CA PHE A 215 12.38 -13.74 12.12
C PHE A 215 10.86 -13.55 12.18
N GLY A 216 10.20 -13.27 11.04
CA GLY A 216 8.81 -12.82 11.03
C GLY A 216 8.62 -11.60 11.95
N ASP A 217 7.61 -11.68 12.83
CA ASP A 217 7.31 -10.64 13.84
C ASP A 217 7.92 -10.95 15.23
N GLY A 218 8.83 -11.91 15.31
CA GLY A 218 9.33 -12.48 16.57
C GLY A 218 10.38 -11.65 17.31
N LEU A 219 10.83 -10.53 16.75
CA LEU A 219 11.85 -9.69 17.37
C LEU A 219 11.27 -8.69 18.38
N GLU A 220 12.08 -8.34 19.37
CA GLU A 220 11.80 -7.22 20.27
C GLU A 220 12.14 -5.90 19.60
N GLU A 221 11.48 -4.82 20.03
CA GLU A 221 11.79 -3.45 19.58
C GLU A 221 13.28 -3.15 19.81
N ASP A 222 13.89 -2.35 18.94
CA ASP A 222 15.31 -1.96 19.00
C ASP A 222 16.32 -3.13 18.87
N THR A 223 15.94 -4.30 18.32
CA THR A 223 16.92 -5.36 18.04
C THR A 223 17.98 -4.89 17.02
N PHE A 224 17.60 -4.17 15.97
CA PHE A 224 18.54 -3.61 15.00
C PHE A 224 18.33 -2.10 14.90
N VAL A 225 19.33 -1.33 15.31
CA VAL A 225 19.25 0.14 15.34
C VAL A 225 20.20 0.73 14.30
N VAL A 226 19.66 1.52 13.37
CA VAL A 226 20.45 2.23 12.35
C VAL A 226 20.36 3.73 12.60
N ASN A 227 21.47 4.32 13.00
CA ASN A 227 21.64 5.77 13.12
C ASN A 227 22.10 6.36 11.80
N CYS A 228 21.22 7.10 11.16
CA CYS A 228 21.44 7.78 9.89
C CYS A 228 21.75 9.27 10.14
N GLN A 229 22.75 9.80 9.45
CA GLN A 229 23.10 11.22 9.48
C GLN A 229 23.05 11.78 8.06
N GLY A 230 22.34 12.90 7.87
CA GLY A 230 22.16 13.53 6.56
C GLY A 230 20.70 13.52 6.09
N GLY A 231 20.46 13.37 4.79
CA GLY A 231 19.11 13.46 4.21
C GLY A 231 18.52 12.10 3.86
N GLY A 232 17.34 11.76 4.37
CA GLY A 232 16.58 10.59 3.96
C GLY A 232 15.99 10.76 2.56
N GLY A 233 16.33 9.86 1.63
CA GLY A 233 15.70 9.81 0.32
C GLY A 233 14.23 9.41 0.39
N GLN A 234 13.57 9.41 -0.77
CA GLN A 234 12.18 9.00 -0.94
C GLN A 234 11.95 7.59 -0.34
N SER A 235 10.84 7.41 0.38
CA SER A 235 10.47 6.14 1.03
C SER A 235 11.45 5.64 2.10
N PHE A 236 12.14 6.54 2.81
CA PHE A 236 12.99 6.17 3.95
C PHE A 236 12.20 5.35 5.00
N GLY A 237 12.70 4.17 5.34
CA GLY A 237 12.05 3.26 6.29
C GLY A 237 10.75 2.62 5.80
N ALA A 238 10.51 2.57 4.48
CA ALA A 238 9.34 1.90 3.95
C ALA A 238 9.32 0.41 4.34
N PHE A 239 8.17 -0.05 4.82
CA PHE A 239 7.92 -1.43 5.27
C PHE A 239 8.84 -1.92 6.39
N ALA A 240 9.42 -1.01 7.19
CA ALA A 240 10.28 -1.41 8.31
C ALA A 240 9.50 -2.30 9.31
N PRO A 241 9.97 -3.54 9.57
CA PRO A 241 9.29 -4.50 10.43
C PRO A 241 9.62 -4.28 11.91
N LYS A 242 8.89 -4.97 12.79
CA LYS A 242 9.22 -5.01 14.23
C LYS A 242 10.67 -5.44 14.45
N GLY A 243 11.34 -4.72 15.36
CA GLY A 243 12.74 -4.93 15.69
C GLY A 243 13.72 -4.10 14.88
N LEU A 244 13.30 -3.47 13.77
CA LEU A 244 14.10 -2.46 13.09
C LEU A 244 13.76 -1.05 13.61
N THR A 245 14.80 -0.34 14.05
CA THR A 245 14.72 1.06 14.45
C THR A 245 15.64 1.90 13.57
N LEU A 246 15.06 2.91 12.90
CA LEU A 246 15.79 3.87 12.07
C LEU A 246 15.75 5.24 12.73
N ARG A 247 16.90 5.77 13.12
CA ARG A 247 17.05 7.11 13.71
C ARG A 247 17.74 8.02 12.71
N LEU A 248 17.06 9.06 12.24
CA LEU A 248 17.61 10.02 11.29
C LEU A 248 17.87 11.36 11.96
N SER A 249 19.14 11.76 12.01
CA SER A 249 19.55 13.12 12.35
C SER A 249 19.73 13.94 11.07
N GLY A 250 18.71 14.74 10.73
CA GLY A 250 18.59 15.43 9.46
C GLY A 250 17.13 15.64 9.04
N ASP A 251 16.86 15.54 7.74
CA ASP A 251 15.54 15.68 7.13
C ASP A 251 15.24 14.51 6.19
N ALA A 252 13.99 14.31 5.79
CA ALA A 252 13.61 13.25 4.84
C ALA A 252 12.63 13.74 3.77
N ASN A 253 12.66 13.10 2.61
CA ASN A 253 11.75 13.36 1.50
C ASN A 253 10.39 12.64 1.69
N ASP A 254 9.57 12.56 0.64
CA ASP A 254 8.23 11.99 0.71
C ASP A 254 8.24 10.48 1.03
N TYR A 255 7.07 9.98 1.46
CA TYR A 255 6.80 8.58 1.75
C TYR A 255 7.61 7.98 2.92
N LEU A 256 8.13 8.80 3.83
CA LEU A 256 8.78 8.30 5.04
C LEU A 256 7.86 7.30 5.77
N GLY A 257 8.38 6.11 6.08
CA GLY A 257 7.62 5.05 6.73
C GLY A 257 6.41 4.54 5.93
N LYS A 258 6.42 4.65 4.59
CA LYS A 258 5.37 4.05 3.74
C LYS A 258 5.18 2.58 4.11
N GLY A 259 3.95 2.20 4.45
CA GLY A 259 3.62 0.85 4.87
C GLY A 259 4.39 0.37 6.10
N LEU A 260 4.72 1.25 7.05
CA LEU A 260 5.40 0.87 8.30
C LEU A 260 4.69 -0.32 8.96
N SER A 261 5.47 -1.33 9.36
CA SER A 261 4.97 -2.67 9.72
C SER A 261 5.55 -3.15 11.06
N GLY A 262 5.48 -2.29 12.07
CA GLY A 262 5.93 -2.63 13.43
C GLY A 262 7.29 -2.06 13.82
N GLY A 263 8.08 -1.55 12.86
CA GLY A 263 9.35 -0.87 13.14
C GLY A 263 9.18 0.49 13.82
N LYS A 264 10.32 1.07 14.23
CA LYS A 264 10.37 2.41 14.82
C LYS A 264 11.18 3.35 13.94
N ILE A 265 10.61 4.51 13.60
CA ILE A 265 11.30 5.57 12.85
C ILE A 265 11.33 6.83 13.69
N VAL A 266 12.51 7.43 13.83
CA VAL A 266 12.73 8.66 14.56
C VAL A 266 13.42 9.65 13.64
N VAL A 267 12.90 10.88 13.52
CA VAL A 267 13.52 11.95 12.72
C VAL A 267 13.69 13.17 13.60
N VAL A 268 14.93 13.63 13.74
CA VAL A 268 15.30 14.81 14.53
C VAL A 268 16.21 15.73 13.74
N PRO A 269 16.10 17.06 13.92
CA PRO A 269 17.06 17.97 13.31
C PRO A 269 18.47 17.71 13.89
N PRO A 270 19.54 18.00 13.13
CA PRO A 270 20.90 17.90 13.66
C PRO A 270 21.08 18.74 14.93
N ALA A 271 21.85 18.26 15.91
CA ALA A 271 21.96 18.88 17.24
C ALA A 271 22.38 20.37 17.23
N ASN A 272 23.10 20.82 16.20
CA ASN A 272 23.57 22.20 16.05
C ASN A 272 22.63 23.09 15.20
N SER A 273 21.39 22.64 14.95
CA SER A 273 20.39 23.39 14.21
C SER A 273 19.99 24.66 14.96
N ARG A 274 19.97 25.79 14.26
CA ARG A 274 19.65 27.11 14.84
C ARG A 274 18.17 27.50 14.70
N PHE A 275 17.40 26.70 13.97
CA PHE A 275 15.97 26.89 13.76
C PHE A 275 15.16 26.05 14.75
N LYS A 276 13.92 26.47 15.01
CA LYS A 276 13.00 25.68 15.84
C LYS A 276 12.36 24.60 14.98
N ALA A 277 12.45 23.34 15.43
CA ALA A 277 11.89 22.20 14.70
C ALA A 277 10.38 22.38 14.42
N SER A 278 9.63 22.85 15.43
CA SER A 278 8.18 23.05 15.36
C SER A 278 7.70 24.11 14.37
N GLU A 279 8.62 24.90 13.80
CA GLU A 279 8.33 25.94 12.80
C GLU A 279 8.87 25.57 11.41
N ASN A 280 9.48 24.38 11.24
CA ASN A 280 10.18 23.99 10.02
C ASN A 280 9.78 22.59 9.53
N ILE A 281 9.71 22.44 8.21
CA ILE A 281 9.45 21.15 7.57
C ILE A 281 10.69 20.26 7.73
N ILE A 282 10.49 19.03 8.20
CA ILE A 282 11.55 18.04 8.37
C ILE A 282 11.29 16.74 7.60
N ILE A 283 10.03 16.45 7.25
CA ILE A 283 9.67 15.35 6.35
C ILE A 283 8.74 15.81 5.23
N GLY A 284 8.83 15.14 4.08
CA GLY A 284 7.97 15.40 2.93
C GLY A 284 6.52 14.93 3.08
N ASN A 285 5.86 14.74 1.94
CA ASN A 285 4.45 14.38 1.82
C ASN A 285 4.21 12.88 1.99
N VAL A 286 2.95 12.53 2.23
CA VAL A 286 2.44 11.15 2.20
C VAL A 286 3.23 10.20 3.14
N ALA A 287 3.75 10.75 4.23
CA ALA A 287 4.43 9.96 5.26
C ALA A 287 3.45 8.99 5.91
N LEU A 288 3.93 7.77 6.20
CA LEU A 288 3.17 6.69 6.83
C LEU A 288 1.97 6.21 5.99
N TYR A 289 2.07 6.32 4.66
CA TYR A 289 1.05 5.86 3.74
C TYR A 289 0.70 4.39 3.99
N GLY A 290 -0.54 4.11 4.39
CA GLY A 290 -1.02 2.73 4.56
C GLY A 290 -0.43 1.98 5.74
N ALA A 291 0.20 2.65 6.71
CA ALA A 291 0.96 1.96 7.78
C ALA A 291 0.07 1.03 8.62
N THR A 292 0.53 -0.18 8.93
CA THR A 292 -0.22 -1.21 9.69
C THR A 292 0.48 -1.64 10.98
N GLY A 293 1.31 -0.77 11.55
CA GLY A 293 1.88 -0.94 12.88
C GLY A 293 3.19 -0.17 13.05
N GLY A 294 3.69 -0.10 14.28
CA GLY A 294 4.98 0.54 14.58
C GLY A 294 4.85 1.98 15.07
N LYS A 295 6.01 2.62 15.25
CA LYS A 295 6.12 3.95 15.86
C LYS A 295 6.86 4.92 14.95
N ALA A 296 6.38 6.15 14.85
CA ALA A 296 7.03 7.20 14.08
C ALA A 296 7.07 8.51 14.87
N TYR A 297 8.27 8.98 15.21
CA TYR A 297 8.48 10.18 16.02
C TYR A 297 9.22 11.23 15.20
N ILE A 298 8.53 12.32 14.85
CA ILE A 298 9.01 13.33 13.92
C ILE A 298 9.11 14.69 14.63
N CYS A 299 10.34 15.11 14.92
CA CYS A 299 10.65 16.40 15.53
C CYS A 299 10.67 17.50 14.47
N GLY A 300 9.49 17.91 14.03
CA GLY A 300 9.27 19.01 13.09
C GLY A 300 7.96 18.85 12.31
N ILE A 301 7.77 19.65 11.27
CA ILE A 301 6.55 19.68 10.46
C ILE A 301 6.64 18.64 9.33
N ALA A 302 5.56 17.87 9.13
CA ALA A 302 5.37 17.05 7.94
C ALA A 302 4.70 17.81 6.79
N GLY A 303 4.95 17.36 5.56
CA GLY A 303 4.23 17.85 4.39
C GLY A 303 2.74 17.48 4.38
N GLU A 304 2.17 17.47 3.18
CA GLU A 304 0.77 17.10 2.94
C GLU A 304 0.52 15.60 3.14
N ARG A 305 -0.73 15.22 3.42
CA ARG A 305 -1.17 13.82 3.52
C ARG A 305 -0.40 12.99 4.55
N PHE A 306 0.02 13.61 5.65
CA PHE A 306 0.60 12.90 6.79
C PHE A 306 -0.36 11.83 7.32
N CYS A 307 0.11 10.59 7.50
CA CYS A 307 -0.68 9.44 7.96
C CYS A 307 -1.90 9.11 7.07
N VAL A 308 -1.82 9.41 5.76
CA VAL A 308 -2.88 9.00 4.82
C VAL A 308 -3.03 7.48 4.81
N ARG A 309 -4.25 6.99 4.99
CA ARG A 309 -4.57 5.56 5.14
C ARG A 309 -3.79 4.86 6.28
N ASN A 310 -3.38 5.56 7.33
CA ASN A 310 -2.83 4.88 8.51
C ASN A 310 -3.88 3.91 9.08
N SER A 311 -3.47 2.67 9.30
CA SER A 311 -4.31 1.56 9.74
C SER A 311 -3.78 0.88 11.01
N GLY A 312 -2.72 1.41 11.64
CA GLY A 312 -2.20 0.81 12.87
C GLY A 312 -0.96 1.43 13.51
N ALA A 313 -0.27 2.37 12.85
CA ALA A 313 0.91 3.00 13.43
C ALA A 313 0.55 4.07 14.47
N THR A 314 1.45 4.25 15.44
CA THR A 314 1.46 5.37 16.38
C THR A 314 2.45 6.43 15.89
N ALA A 315 2.00 7.66 15.65
CA ALA A 315 2.85 8.71 15.12
C ALA A 315 2.73 10.02 15.90
N VAL A 316 3.85 10.73 16.07
CA VAL A 316 3.89 12.07 16.66
C VAL A 316 4.63 13.01 15.72
N VAL A 317 4.05 14.18 15.45
CA VAL A 317 4.62 15.21 14.57
C VAL A 317 4.34 16.60 15.14
N GLU A 318 5.18 17.59 14.86
CA GLU A 318 5.02 18.96 15.39
C GLU A 318 4.17 19.89 14.51
N GLY A 319 3.63 19.35 13.42
CA GLY A 319 2.70 20.00 12.52
C GLY A 319 2.54 19.20 11.23
N CYS A 320 1.51 19.49 10.45
CA CYS A 320 1.35 18.87 9.13
C CYS A 320 0.66 19.80 8.13
N GLY A 321 0.90 19.54 6.84
CA GLY A 321 0.25 20.22 5.74
C GLY A 321 -1.22 19.83 5.55
N ASP A 322 -1.74 20.09 4.34
CA ASP A 322 -3.12 19.79 3.98
C ASP A 322 -3.36 18.26 3.95
N HIS A 323 -4.60 17.84 4.15
CA HIS A 323 -5.04 16.44 4.07
C HIS A 323 -4.38 15.49 5.09
N GLY A 324 -3.92 16.00 6.24
CA GLY A 324 -3.46 15.14 7.34
C GLY A 324 -4.55 14.17 7.78
N LEU A 325 -4.17 12.92 8.04
CA LEU A 325 -5.03 11.80 8.47
C LEU A 325 -6.12 11.38 7.47
N GLU A 326 -5.98 11.78 6.21
CA GLU A 326 -6.94 11.42 5.15
C GLU A 326 -7.07 9.89 5.04
N TYR A 327 -8.30 9.37 5.05
CA TYR A 327 -8.60 7.93 5.00
C TYR A 327 -7.96 7.06 6.10
N MET A 328 -7.56 7.63 7.23
CA MET A 328 -7.05 6.85 8.37
C MET A 328 -8.13 5.90 8.91
N THR A 329 -7.78 4.62 9.09
CA THR A 329 -8.69 3.55 9.52
C THR A 329 -8.26 2.88 10.83
N GLY A 330 -7.13 3.28 11.42
CA GLY A 330 -6.60 2.70 12.65
C GLY A 330 -5.31 3.39 13.10
N GLY A 331 -4.82 3.05 14.30
CA GLY A 331 -3.61 3.63 14.88
C GLY A 331 -3.87 4.90 15.71
N ARG A 332 -2.77 5.57 16.12
CA ARG A 332 -2.77 6.80 16.91
C ARG A 332 -1.95 7.88 16.22
N ALA A 333 -2.45 9.10 16.17
CA ALA A 333 -1.69 10.24 15.64
C ALA A 333 -1.73 11.41 16.61
N VAL A 334 -0.57 11.98 16.96
CA VAL A 334 -0.46 13.19 17.78
C VAL A 334 0.18 14.30 16.95
N VAL A 335 -0.50 15.43 16.84
CA VAL A 335 -0.02 16.62 16.11
C VAL A 335 0.17 17.76 17.10
N LEU A 336 1.42 18.14 17.38
CA LEU A 336 1.78 19.14 18.41
C LEU A 336 1.74 20.58 17.88
N GLY A 337 1.14 20.82 16.72
CA GLY A 337 1.10 22.15 16.11
C GLY A 337 0.07 22.27 15.00
N LYS A 338 0.34 23.18 14.07
CA LYS A 338 -0.63 23.55 13.04
C LYS A 338 -0.89 22.39 12.07
N THR A 339 -2.15 22.25 11.69
CA THR A 339 -2.62 21.39 10.59
C THR A 339 -2.93 22.24 9.36
N GLY A 340 -2.95 21.60 8.18
CA GLY A 340 -3.50 22.16 6.95
C GLY A 340 -4.99 21.89 6.78
N LYS A 341 -5.55 22.24 5.62
CA LYS A 341 -6.96 22.10 5.27
C LYS A 341 -7.38 20.65 5.07
N ASN A 342 -8.69 20.40 5.14
CA ASN A 342 -9.31 19.10 4.89
C ASN A 342 -8.72 17.97 5.76
N PHE A 343 -8.34 18.32 6.99
CA PHE A 343 -7.78 17.40 7.96
C PHE A 343 -8.81 16.34 8.36
N ALA A 344 -8.38 15.08 8.49
CA ALA A 344 -9.18 13.91 8.82
C ALA A 344 -10.31 13.57 7.81
N ALA A 345 -10.22 14.03 6.56
CA ALA A 345 -11.19 13.68 5.52
C ALA A 345 -11.23 12.17 5.26
N GLY A 346 -12.42 11.57 5.30
CA GLY A 346 -12.60 10.13 5.13
C GLY A 346 -11.97 9.27 6.24
N MET A 347 -11.55 9.87 7.36
CA MET A 347 -11.02 9.12 8.50
C MET A 347 -12.16 8.30 9.14
N SER A 348 -12.04 6.97 9.07
CA SER A 348 -13.07 6.03 9.49
C SER A 348 -12.67 5.16 10.68
N GLY A 349 -11.44 5.30 11.19
CA GLY A 349 -10.96 4.54 12.35
C GLY A 349 -9.67 5.10 12.95
N GLY A 350 -9.34 4.66 14.17
CA GLY A 350 -8.23 5.19 14.96
C GLY A 350 -8.56 6.50 15.70
N PHE A 351 -7.60 7.03 16.45
CA PHE A 351 -7.75 8.26 17.21
C PHE A 351 -6.60 9.24 16.91
N ALA A 352 -6.91 10.53 16.97
CA ALA A 352 -5.88 11.56 16.88
C ALA A 352 -6.03 12.62 17.96
N TYR A 353 -4.90 13.17 18.41
CA TYR A 353 -4.81 14.25 19.36
C TYR A 353 -4.10 15.42 18.70
N VAL A 354 -4.75 16.58 18.64
CA VAL A 354 -4.21 17.78 17.99
C VAL A 354 -4.11 18.91 18.99
N LEU A 355 -2.92 19.48 19.14
CA LEU A 355 -2.70 20.66 19.98
C LEU A 355 -3.13 21.93 19.22
N ASP A 356 -4.27 22.51 19.58
CA ASP A 356 -4.85 23.68 18.91
C ASP A 356 -4.80 24.94 19.78
N LEU A 357 -3.59 25.50 19.93
CA LEU A 357 -3.36 26.73 20.71
C LEU A 357 -4.06 27.96 20.13
N GLU A 358 -4.30 28.00 18.82
CA GLU A 358 -4.91 29.15 18.13
C GLU A 358 -6.43 29.00 17.96
N HIS A 359 -7.02 27.89 18.40
CA HIS A 359 -8.44 27.57 18.20
C HIS A 359 -8.87 27.66 16.74
N THR A 360 -8.03 27.18 15.81
CA THR A 360 -8.29 27.25 14.36
C THR A 360 -8.61 25.91 13.71
N LEU A 361 -8.50 24.80 14.44
CA LEU A 361 -8.67 23.46 13.90
C LEU A 361 -10.04 23.24 13.27
N TYR A 362 -11.11 23.78 13.87
CA TYR A 362 -12.48 23.66 13.34
C TYR A 362 -12.65 24.21 11.92
N LYS A 363 -11.82 25.18 11.49
CA LYS A 363 -11.88 25.72 10.11
C LYS A 363 -11.23 24.81 9.08
N LYS A 364 -10.44 23.85 9.55
CA LYS A 364 -9.56 23.01 8.74
C LYS A 364 -9.97 21.54 8.78
N LEU A 365 -10.67 21.13 9.83
CA LEU A 365 -11.22 19.81 10.02
C LEU A 365 -12.33 19.53 8.99
N ASN A 366 -12.30 18.35 8.39
CA ASN A 366 -13.42 17.82 7.64
C ASN A 366 -14.30 17.01 8.61
N GLU A 367 -15.51 17.49 8.88
CA GLU A 367 -16.41 16.93 9.89
C GLU A 367 -17.39 15.87 9.33
N GLU A 368 -17.23 15.44 8.07
CA GLU A 368 -18.16 14.49 7.42
C GLU A 368 -18.25 13.15 8.18
N MET A 369 -17.12 12.63 8.67
CA MET A 369 -17.04 11.33 9.33
C MET A 369 -16.49 11.38 10.76
N VAL A 370 -15.96 12.53 11.20
CA VAL A 370 -15.30 12.68 12.50
C VAL A 370 -15.94 13.78 13.33
N SER A 371 -15.79 13.66 14.64
CA SER A 371 -16.10 14.70 15.63
C SER A 371 -14.84 15.16 16.33
N MET A 372 -14.81 16.44 16.69
CA MET A 372 -13.80 17.02 17.58
C MET A 372 -14.31 17.05 19.02
N ARG A 373 -13.51 16.55 19.97
CA ARG A 373 -13.84 16.50 21.40
C ARG A 373 -12.70 17.02 22.27
N GLU A 374 -13.04 17.38 23.49
CA GLU A 374 -12.05 17.68 24.53
C GLU A 374 -11.45 16.39 25.09
N VAL A 375 -10.22 16.46 25.61
CA VAL A 375 -9.52 15.32 26.21
C VAL A 375 -9.80 15.31 27.71
N THR A 376 -10.96 14.78 28.10
CA THR A 376 -11.41 14.74 29.51
C THR A 376 -11.37 13.35 30.13
N GLU A 377 -11.38 12.31 29.30
CA GLU A 377 -11.40 10.92 29.76
C GLU A 377 -10.02 10.51 30.29
N LYS A 378 -9.98 9.89 31.48
CA LYS A 378 -8.72 9.51 32.14
C LYS A 378 -7.85 8.60 31.28
N PHE A 379 -8.47 7.69 30.52
CA PHE A 379 -7.77 6.78 29.62
C PHE A 379 -7.09 7.55 28.47
N ASP A 380 -7.79 8.50 27.86
CA ASP A 380 -7.25 9.33 26.77
C ASP A 380 -6.11 10.22 27.25
N ILE A 381 -6.25 10.79 28.46
CA ILE A 381 -5.21 11.61 29.09
C ILE A 381 -3.94 10.78 29.31
N ALA A 382 -4.08 9.57 29.83
CA ALA A 382 -2.95 8.65 30.06
C ALA A 382 -2.30 8.21 28.73
N GLU A 383 -3.09 7.81 27.73
CA GLU A 383 -2.58 7.42 26.41
C GLU A 383 -1.78 8.55 25.76
N LEU A 384 -2.31 9.77 25.78
CA LEU A 384 -1.63 10.95 25.23
C LEU A 384 -0.31 11.22 25.99
N HIS A 385 -0.34 11.18 27.33
CA HIS A 385 0.85 11.38 28.15
C HIS A 385 1.94 10.33 27.84
N ASP A 386 1.57 9.06 27.70
CA ASP A 386 2.51 7.97 27.41
C ASP A 386 3.11 8.11 26.01
N ILE A 387 2.30 8.45 25.00
CA ILE A 387 2.79 8.70 23.63
C ILE A 387 3.78 9.88 23.62
N LEU A 388 3.47 10.97 24.33
CA LEU A 388 4.34 12.13 24.44
C LEU A 388 5.64 11.81 25.20
N THR A 389 5.56 10.97 26.24
CA THR A 389 6.72 10.50 26.99
C THR A 389 7.68 9.71 26.11
N ASP A 390 7.16 8.78 25.31
CA ASP A 390 7.98 8.02 24.36
C ASP A 390 8.55 8.94 23.27
N TYR A 391 7.73 9.87 22.73
CA TYR A 391 8.19 10.87 21.77
C TYR A 391 9.37 11.71 22.31
N VAL A 392 9.27 12.22 23.54
CA VAL A 392 10.33 13.04 24.14
C VAL A 392 11.58 12.21 24.42
N LYS A 393 11.42 10.98 24.93
CA LYS A 393 12.53 10.05 25.12
C LYS A 393 13.29 9.81 23.82
N GLU A 394 12.57 9.65 22.72
CA GLU A 394 13.15 9.27 21.43
C GLU A 394 13.71 10.47 20.64
N THR A 395 13.15 11.67 20.82
CA THR A 395 13.50 12.86 20.01
C THR A 395 14.22 13.97 20.76
N ASN A 396 14.10 14.01 22.09
CA ASN A 396 14.50 15.16 22.91
C ASN A 396 13.92 16.50 22.39
N SER A 397 12.71 16.48 21.82
CA SER A 397 12.03 17.67 21.30
C SER A 397 11.86 18.75 22.37
N GLU A 398 12.28 19.98 22.08
CA GLU A 398 12.09 21.13 22.97
C GLU A 398 10.59 21.39 23.25
N LEU A 399 9.76 21.28 22.22
CA LEU A 399 8.31 21.46 22.33
C LEU A 399 7.69 20.33 23.15
N GLY A 400 8.04 19.08 22.86
CA GLY A 400 7.54 17.92 23.60
C GLY A 400 7.92 17.97 25.08
N VAL A 401 9.16 18.32 25.41
CA VAL A 401 9.62 18.50 26.79
C VAL A 401 8.81 19.57 27.51
N ARG A 402 8.54 20.70 26.85
CA ARG A 402 7.73 21.77 27.43
C ARG A 402 6.30 21.32 27.68
N ILE A 403 5.68 20.64 26.71
CA ILE A 403 4.32 20.12 26.85
C ILE A 403 4.24 19.12 28.00
N LEU A 404 5.19 18.18 28.12
CA LEU A 404 5.17 17.22 29.23
C LEU A 404 5.38 17.88 30.59
N LYS A 405 6.25 18.88 30.67
CA LYS A 405 6.52 19.60 31.92
C LYS A 405 5.28 20.34 32.43
N ASP A 406 4.57 21.01 31.53
CA ASP A 406 3.40 21.83 31.84
C ASP A 406 2.11 21.16 31.33
N PHE A 407 2.04 19.82 31.40
CA PHE A 407 1.02 19.02 30.71
C PHE A 407 -0.42 19.37 31.09
N GLU A 408 -0.67 19.64 32.38
CA GLU A 408 -1.99 20.05 32.87
C GLU A 408 -2.45 21.38 32.24
N ASP A 409 -1.53 22.31 31.97
CA ASP A 409 -1.82 23.59 31.33
C ASP A 409 -2.07 23.43 29.82
N TYR A 410 -1.37 22.51 29.17
CA TYR A 410 -1.55 22.22 27.74
C TYR A 410 -2.79 21.36 27.46
N LEU A 411 -3.23 20.53 28.40
CA LEU A 411 -4.30 19.55 28.20
C LEU A 411 -5.61 20.15 27.65
N PRO A 412 -6.13 21.30 28.14
CA PRO A 412 -7.35 21.91 27.60
C PRO A 412 -7.25 22.33 26.12
N HIS A 413 -6.03 22.54 25.62
CA HIS A 413 -5.75 22.92 24.24
C HIS A 413 -5.67 21.71 23.29
N PHE A 414 -5.56 20.49 23.81
CA PHE A 414 -5.66 19.30 22.99
C PHE A 414 -7.11 19.01 22.60
N LYS A 415 -7.28 18.62 21.34
CA LYS A 415 -8.54 18.14 20.78
C LYS A 415 -8.38 16.71 20.31
N LYS A 416 -9.29 15.84 20.75
CA LYS A 416 -9.40 14.46 20.29
C LYS A 416 -10.28 14.42 19.04
N ILE A 417 -9.76 13.90 17.95
CA ILE A 417 -10.50 13.66 16.72
C ILE A 417 -10.93 12.19 16.72
N VAL A 418 -12.25 11.98 16.60
CA VAL A 418 -12.89 10.68 16.78
C VAL A 418 -13.77 10.38 15.57
N PRO A 419 -13.56 9.26 14.86
CA PRO A 419 -14.48 8.82 13.82
C PRO A 419 -15.82 8.36 14.42
N ASN A 420 -16.92 8.92 13.92
CA ASN A 420 -18.23 8.79 14.51
C ASN A 420 -18.72 7.33 14.52
N ASP A 421 -18.59 6.64 13.40
CA ASP A 421 -19.04 5.25 13.28
C ASP A 421 -18.12 4.29 14.01
N TYR A 422 -16.80 4.52 13.99
CA TYR A 422 -15.84 3.72 14.75
C TYR A 422 -16.14 3.77 16.25
N GLN A 423 -16.44 4.95 16.78
CA GLN A 423 -16.80 5.08 18.19
C GLN A 423 -18.10 4.33 18.54
N ARG A 424 -19.10 4.35 17.65
CA ARG A 424 -20.34 3.58 17.85
C ARG A 424 -20.03 2.09 17.88
N VAL A 425 -19.24 1.60 16.93
CA VAL A 425 -18.80 0.20 16.85
C VAL A 425 -18.09 -0.21 18.13
N LEU A 426 -17.08 0.55 18.59
CA LEU A 426 -16.38 0.24 19.85
C LEU A 426 -17.31 0.21 21.05
N SER A 427 -18.28 1.14 21.11
CA SER A 427 -19.26 1.19 22.21
C SER A 427 -20.19 -0.03 22.20
N GLU A 428 -20.60 -0.50 21.02
CA GLU A 428 -21.41 -1.73 20.90
C GLU A 428 -20.59 -2.99 21.20
N ILE A 429 -19.34 -3.08 20.74
CA ILE A 429 -18.44 -4.19 21.07
C ILE A 429 -18.29 -4.31 22.58
N SER A 430 -17.99 -3.21 23.28
CA SER A 430 -17.84 -3.23 24.74
C SER A 430 -19.10 -3.69 25.47
N LYS A 431 -20.30 -3.32 24.99
CA LYS A 431 -21.56 -3.81 25.57
C LYS A 431 -21.70 -5.33 25.45
N PHE A 432 -21.33 -5.91 24.31
CA PHE A 432 -21.37 -7.35 24.11
C PHE A 432 -20.28 -8.08 24.93
N GLU A 433 -19.09 -7.51 25.05
CA GLU A 433 -18.03 -8.05 25.91
C GLU A 433 -18.43 -8.05 27.39
N GLU A 434 -19.08 -6.98 27.87
CA GLU A 434 -19.66 -6.91 29.22
C GLU A 434 -20.73 -7.99 29.47
N GLN A 435 -21.39 -8.47 28.41
CA GLN A 435 -22.34 -9.58 28.46
C GLN A 435 -21.66 -10.97 28.39
N GLY A 436 -20.32 -11.01 28.34
CA GLY A 436 -19.53 -12.24 28.30
C GLY A 436 -19.32 -12.82 26.89
N VAL A 437 -19.60 -12.05 25.84
CA VAL A 437 -19.33 -12.45 24.45
C VAL A 437 -17.83 -12.27 24.16
N SER A 438 -17.22 -13.23 23.45
CA SER A 438 -15.83 -13.10 23.01
C SER A 438 -15.66 -11.96 22.01
N HIS A 439 -14.52 -11.26 22.03
CA HIS A 439 -14.23 -10.12 21.14
C HIS A 439 -14.63 -10.33 19.67
N ASP A 440 -14.16 -11.41 19.02
CA ASP A 440 -14.47 -11.71 17.61
C ASP A 440 -15.97 -11.84 17.33
N SER A 441 -16.71 -12.39 18.30
CA SER A 441 -18.17 -12.52 18.21
C SER A 441 -18.85 -11.18 18.48
N ALA A 442 -18.32 -10.39 19.42
CA ALA A 442 -18.83 -9.05 19.74
C ALA A 442 -18.67 -8.09 18.55
N GLU A 443 -17.56 -8.14 17.80
CA GLU A 443 -17.37 -7.37 16.56
C GLU A 443 -18.44 -7.70 15.52
N LEU A 444 -18.72 -9.00 15.32
CA LEU A 444 -19.70 -9.46 14.35
C LEU A 444 -21.13 -9.08 14.75
N GLU A 445 -21.49 -9.23 16.03
CA GLU A 445 -22.80 -8.85 16.54
C GLU A 445 -23.00 -7.33 16.51
N ALA A 446 -21.97 -6.55 16.88
CA ALA A 446 -21.99 -5.09 16.77
C ALA A 446 -22.20 -4.65 15.30
N PHE A 447 -21.55 -5.31 14.35
CA PHE A 447 -21.76 -5.04 12.92
C PHE A 447 -23.22 -5.31 12.50
N TYR A 448 -23.79 -6.45 12.89
CA TYR A 448 -25.18 -6.76 12.55
C TYR A 448 -26.18 -5.84 13.23
N GLU A 449 -25.94 -5.44 14.48
CA GLU A 449 -26.83 -4.53 15.20
C GLU A 449 -26.82 -3.13 14.57
N LEU A 450 -25.64 -2.63 14.16
CA LEU A 450 -25.50 -1.34 13.49
C LEU A 450 -25.96 -1.34 12.03
N ALA A 451 -26.07 -2.53 11.41
CA ALA A 451 -26.56 -2.69 10.04
C ALA A 451 -28.09 -2.81 9.92
N LYS A 452 -28.81 -2.95 11.05
CA LYS A 452 -30.28 -2.90 11.13
C LYS A 452 -30.75 -1.45 11.12
#